data_AF-A0A3B8ZBI0-F1
#
_entry.id   AF-A0A3B8ZBI0-F1
#
_cell.length_a   1.000
_cell.length_b   1.000
_cell.length_c   1.000
_cell.angle_alpha   90.00
_cell.angle_beta   90.00
_cell.angle_gamma   90.00
#
_symmetry.space_group_name_H-M   'P 1'
#
loop_
_entity.id
_entity.type
_entity.pdbx_description
1 polymer ?
#
loop_
_entity_poly.entity_id
_entity_poly.type
_entity_poly.pdbx_seq_one_letter_code
_entity_poly.pdbx_strand_id
1 'polypeptide(L)'
;EQVMRILNRLGGIELASAYTCIKAISKKKESLIAANEEQFIRGSTEKGVKEHQARELWEMILKFAGYGFNKSHSTAYALIAYQTAYLKAHYPVEFMAALLSGDIQGRNFKRKDTLVEHIEDCDRMGITVVPPDVNSCDVDFAVIDKK
;
A
#
# COMPACT_ATOMS: atom_id res chain seq x y z
N GLU A 1 6.43 -11.80 0.18
CA GLU A 1 6.52 -12.64 -1.05
C GLU A 1 7.95 -12.74 -1.61
N GLN A 2 8.74 -11.65 -1.62
CA GLN A 2 10.13 -11.68 -2.09
C GLN A 2 11.00 -12.67 -1.31
N VAL A 3 10.98 -12.61 0.03
CA VAL A 3 11.68 -13.57 0.91
C VAL A 3 11.28 -15.01 0.59
N MET A 4 10.01 -15.28 0.35
CA MET A 4 9.50 -16.62 0.05
C MET A 4 10.13 -17.18 -1.23
N ARG A 5 10.30 -16.33 -2.25
CA ARG A 5 10.97 -16.67 -3.51
C ARG A 5 12.47 -16.88 -3.31
N ILE A 6 13.13 -16.12 -2.43
CA ILE A 6 14.55 -16.30 -2.10
C ILE A 6 14.79 -17.65 -1.43
N LEU A 7 14.01 -17.96 -0.37
CA LEU A 7 14.07 -19.25 0.34
C LEU A 7 13.86 -20.43 -0.61
N ASN A 8 12.93 -20.29 -1.57
CA ASN A 8 12.65 -21.32 -2.55
C ASN A 8 13.74 -21.46 -3.62
N ARG A 9 14.12 -20.36 -4.28
CA ARG A 9 15.05 -20.40 -5.42
C ARG A 9 16.48 -20.67 -4.99
N LEU A 10 16.94 -20.09 -3.88
CA LEU A 10 18.30 -20.31 -3.36
C LEU A 10 18.31 -21.48 -2.38
N GLY A 11 17.53 -21.41 -1.29
CA GLY A 11 17.52 -22.47 -0.28
C GLY A 11 16.85 -23.79 -0.67
N GLY A 12 16.16 -23.86 -1.83
CA GLY A 12 15.46 -25.08 -2.24
C GLY A 12 14.24 -25.42 -1.36
N ILE A 13 13.80 -24.49 -0.52
CA ILE A 13 12.67 -24.70 0.38
C ILE A 13 11.36 -24.60 -0.41
N GLU A 14 10.49 -25.60 -0.31
CA GLU A 14 9.19 -25.56 -1.00
C GLU A 14 8.40 -24.29 -0.62
N LEU A 15 7.60 -23.74 -1.54
CA LEU A 15 6.88 -22.47 -1.29
C LEU A 15 5.97 -22.51 -0.06
N ALA A 16 5.31 -23.65 0.20
CA ALA A 16 4.48 -23.83 1.40
C ALA A 16 5.31 -23.76 2.70
N SER A 17 6.47 -24.41 2.71
CA SER A 17 7.42 -24.38 3.82
C SER A 17 8.07 -23.00 3.98
N ALA A 18 8.42 -22.33 2.88
CA ALA A 18 8.96 -20.97 2.89
C ALA A 18 7.96 -19.95 3.48
N TYR A 19 6.66 -20.11 3.20
CA TYR A 19 5.62 -19.31 3.84
C TYR A 19 5.54 -19.55 5.35
N THR A 20 5.66 -20.81 5.76
CA THR A 20 5.69 -21.19 7.19
C THR A 20 6.93 -20.63 7.89
N CYS A 21 8.08 -20.64 7.22
CA CYS A 21 9.32 -20.04 7.69
C CYS A 21 9.15 -18.53 7.94
N ILE A 22 8.60 -17.77 6.98
CA ILE A 22 8.38 -16.32 7.15
C ILE A 22 7.46 -16.04 8.35
N LYS A 23 6.38 -16.81 8.52
CA LYS A 23 5.51 -16.71 9.71
C LYS A 23 6.25 -17.03 11.01
N ALA A 24 7.14 -18.02 10.99
CA ALA A 24 7.95 -18.39 12.15
C ALA A 24 8.90 -17.27 12.54
N ILE A 25 9.53 -16.59 11.56
CA ILE A 25 10.40 -15.43 11.80
C ILE A 25 9.60 -14.29 12.43
N SER A 26 8.43 -13.93 11.86
CA SER A 26 7.59 -12.87 12.43
C SER A 26 7.11 -13.17 13.86
N LYS A 27 6.89 -14.45 14.18
CA LYS A 27 6.50 -14.90 15.53
C LYS A 27 7.68 -15.25 16.43
N LYS A 28 8.92 -15.03 15.99
CA LYS A 28 10.16 -15.35 16.72
C LYS A 28 10.23 -16.80 17.23
N LYS A 29 9.84 -17.78 16.40
CA LYS A 29 9.89 -19.20 16.76
C LYS A 29 11.27 -19.80 16.49
N GLU A 30 12.19 -19.64 17.43
CA GLU A 30 13.62 -19.97 17.29
C GLU A 30 13.92 -21.36 16.72
N SER A 31 13.26 -22.42 17.23
CA SER A 31 13.49 -23.79 16.76
C SER A 31 13.17 -23.99 15.27
N LEU A 32 12.08 -23.39 14.80
CA LEU A 32 11.70 -23.43 13.38
C LEU A 32 12.63 -22.56 12.53
N ILE A 33 13.09 -21.43 13.07
CA ILE A 33 14.02 -20.54 12.37
C ILE A 33 15.35 -21.28 12.14
N ALA A 34 15.94 -21.87 13.19
CA ALA A 34 17.20 -22.62 13.11
C ALA A 34 17.12 -23.80 12.13
N ALA A 35 16.02 -24.56 12.14
CA ALA A 35 15.84 -25.67 11.20
C ALA A 35 15.77 -25.21 9.73
N ASN A 36 15.13 -24.06 9.47
CA ASN A 36 15.08 -23.50 8.12
C ASN A 36 16.41 -22.85 7.71
N GLU A 37 17.20 -22.32 8.65
CA GLU A 37 18.53 -21.77 8.39
C GLU A 37 19.46 -22.85 7.82
N GLU A 38 19.55 -24.00 8.51
CA GLU A 38 20.39 -25.10 8.09
C GLU A 38 20.00 -25.59 6.68
N GLN A 39 18.70 -25.76 6.45
CA GLN A 39 18.18 -26.13 5.13
C GLN A 39 18.50 -25.08 4.07
N PHE A 40 18.34 -23.78 4.39
CA PHE A 40 18.61 -22.70 3.46
C PHE A 40 20.08 -22.62 3.07
N ILE A 41 20.99 -22.74 4.04
CA ILE A 41 22.44 -22.72 3.80
C ILE A 41 22.82 -23.90 2.92
N ARG A 42 22.42 -25.13 3.28
CA ARG A 42 22.70 -26.34 2.50
C ARG A 42 22.17 -26.23 1.06
N GLY A 43 20.90 -25.86 0.90
CA GLY A 43 20.32 -25.74 -0.44
C GLY A 43 20.96 -24.61 -1.28
N SER A 44 21.45 -23.56 -0.64
CA SER A 44 22.16 -22.47 -1.32
C SER A 44 23.58 -22.90 -1.74
N THR A 45 24.30 -23.65 -0.90
CA THR A 45 25.64 -24.15 -1.23
C THR A 45 25.63 -25.20 -2.33
N GLU A 46 24.62 -26.09 -2.34
CA GLU A 46 24.38 -27.04 -3.43
C GLU A 46 24.17 -26.34 -4.80
N LYS A 47 23.72 -25.07 -4.79
CA LYS A 47 23.54 -24.24 -5.98
C LYS A 47 24.72 -23.32 -6.28
N GLY A 48 25.86 -23.53 -5.60
CA GLY A 48 27.12 -22.81 -5.85
C GLY A 48 27.28 -21.48 -5.10
N VAL A 49 26.39 -21.14 -4.17
CA VAL A 49 26.59 -19.97 -3.29
C VAL A 49 27.61 -20.34 -2.21
N LYS A 50 28.60 -19.49 -1.96
CA LYS A 50 29.57 -19.75 -0.87
C LYS A 50 28.85 -19.70 0.48
N GLU A 51 29.21 -20.58 1.39
CA GLU A 51 28.52 -20.70 2.69
C GLU A 51 28.42 -19.36 3.45
N HIS A 52 29.51 -18.58 3.50
CA HIS A 52 29.48 -17.27 4.16
C HIS A 52 28.44 -16.31 3.55
N GLN A 53 28.27 -16.31 2.22
CA GLN A 53 27.29 -15.48 1.53
C GLN A 53 25.86 -15.97 1.82
N ALA A 54 25.66 -17.28 1.92
CA ALA A 54 24.37 -17.86 2.29
C ALA A 54 23.99 -17.46 3.72
N ARG A 55 24.94 -17.50 4.67
CA ARG A 55 24.73 -17.04 6.05
C ARG A 55 24.42 -15.55 6.13
N GLU A 56 25.18 -14.72 5.41
CA GLU A 56 24.90 -13.27 5.33
C GLU A 56 23.51 -12.98 4.77
N LEU A 57 23.09 -13.72 3.73
CA LEU A 57 21.76 -13.58 3.14
C LEU A 57 20.66 -14.01 4.10
N TRP A 58 20.88 -15.07 4.88
CA TRP A 58 19.96 -15.49 5.93
C TRP A 58 19.78 -14.40 6.99
N GLU A 59 20.87 -13.80 7.46
CA GLU A 59 20.83 -12.68 8.41
C GLU A 59 20.08 -11.47 7.85
N MET A 60 20.24 -11.17 6.55
CA MET A 60 19.46 -10.13 5.88
C MET A 60 17.96 -10.48 5.85
N ILE A 61 17.59 -11.74 5.61
CA ILE A 61 16.21 -12.22 5.66
C ILE A 61 15.62 -12.02 7.08
N LEU A 62 16.35 -12.38 8.13
CA LEU A 62 15.91 -12.21 9.52
C LEU A 62 15.65 -10.74 9.86
N LYS A 63 16.57 -9.84 9.48
CA LYS A 63 16.42 -8.39 9.68
C LYS A 63 15.23 -7.82 8.89
N PHE A 64 15.05 -8.27 7.65
CA PHE A 64 13.98 -7.77 6.77
C PHE A 64 12.59 -8.28 7.20
N ALA A 65 12.49 -9.43 7.83
CA ALA A 65 11.20 -10.03 8.21
C ALA A 65 10.37 -9.18 9.18
N GLY A 66 10.98 -8.24 9.91
CA GLY A 66 10.26 -7.25 10.71
C GLY A 66 9.53 -6.17 9.90
N TYR A 67 9.90 -5.98 8.64
CA TYR A 67 9.42 -4.89 7.77
C TYR A 67 8.90 -5.38 6.41
N GLY A 68 8.91 -6.69 6.18
CA GLY A 68 8.41 -7.27 4.94
C GLY A 68 6.93 -6.98 4.74
N PHE A 69 6.57 -6.41 3.59
CA PHE A 69 5.20 -6.04 3.28
C PHE A 69 4.53 -7.04 2.34
N ASN A 70 3.20 -7.19 2.46
CA ASN A 70 2.42 -8.03 1.56
C ASN A 70 2.26 -7.36 0.19
N LYS A 71 2.82 -7.96 -0.85
CA LYS A 71 2.81 -7.43 -2.22
C LYS A 71 1.40 -7.40 -2.81
N SER A 72 0.58 -8.43 -2.61
CA SER A 72 -0.77 -8.44 -3.18
C SER A 72 -1.64 -7.29 -2.65
N HIS A 73 -1.57 -7.03 -1.35
CA HIS A 73 -2.32 -5.96 -0.70
C HIS A 73 -1.83 -4.58 -1.13
N SER A 74 -0.51 -4.34 -1.09
CA SER A 74 0.07 -3.08 -1.57
C SER A 74 -0.23 -2.81 -3.05
N THR A 75 -0.22 -3.84 -3.90
CA THR A 75 -0.52 -3.69 -5.34
C THR A 75 -1.98 -3.28 -5.57
N ALA A 76 -2.92 -3.89 -4.86
CA ALA A 76 -4.33 -3.55 -4.97
C ALA A 76 -4.59 -2.09 -4.54
N TYR A 77 -4.00 -1.66 -3.42
CA TYR A 77 -4.13 -0.27 -2.96
C TYR A 77 -3.43 0.72 -3.88
N ALA A 78 -2.27 0.37 -4.44
CA ALA A 78 -1.56 1.21 -5.39
C ALA A 78 -2.41 1.47 -6.66
N LEU A 79 -3.20 0.49 -7.11
CA LEU A 79 -4.11 0.69 -8.23
C LEU A 79 -5.19 1.72 -7.93
N ILE A 80 -5.81 1.67 -6.74
CA ILE A 80 -6.80 2.67 -6.31
C ILE A 80 -6.14 4.05 -6.22
N ALA A 81 -4.98 4.16 -5.59
CA ALA A 81 -4.24 5.42 -5.51
C ALA A 81 -3.92 6.00 -6.90
N TYR A 82 -3.50 5.15 -7.84
CA TYR A 82 -3.27 5.53 -9.23
C TYR A 82 -4.54 6.04 -9.92
N GLN A 83 -5.66 5.33 -9.77
CA GLN A 83 -6.95 5.74 -10.34
C GLN A 83 -7.42 7.09 -9.78
N THR A 84 -7.32 7.28 -8.46
CA THR A 84 -7.64 8.55 -7.80
C THR A 84 -6.76 9.69 -8.32
N ALA A 85 -5.44 9.47 -8.41
CA ALA A 85 -4.51 10.46 -8.94
C ALA A 85 -4.77 10.78 -10.42
N TYR A 86 -5.09 9.77 -11.22
CA TYR A 86 -5.44 9.93 -12.63
C TYR A 86 -6.68 10.83 -12.81
N LEU A 87 -7.74 10.59 -12.03
CA LEU A 87 -8.93 11.42 -12.07
C LEU A 87 -8.63 12.85 -11.64
N LYS A 88 -7.86 13.05 -10.55
CA LYS A 88 -7.45 14.39 -10.11
C LYS A 88 -6.59 15.12 -11.16
N ALA A 89 -5.74 14.41 -11.89
CA ALA A 89 -4.85 15.01 -12.88
C ALA A 89 -5.57 15.39 -14.19
N HIS A 90 -6.54 14.59 -14.63
CA HIS A 90 -7.20 14.75 -15.94
C HIS A 90 -8.61 15.34 -15.89
N TYR A 91 -9.28 15.24 -14.73
CA TYR A 91 -10.64 15.75 -14.48
C TYR A 91 -10.68 16.46 -13.11
N PRO A 92 -9.84 17.49 -12.88
CA PRO A 92 -9.65 18.08 -11.56
C PRO A 92 -10.92 18.69 -10.97
N VAL A 93 -11.75 19.34 -11.80
CA VAL A 93 -12.99 20.01 -11.34
C VAL A 93 -14.03 18.97 -10.95
N GLU A 94 -14.25 17.97 -11.79
CA GLU A 94 -15.17 16.86 -11.53
C GLU A 94 -14.70 16.01 -10.35
N PHE A 95 -13.39 15.79 -10.22
CA PHE A 95 -12.79 15.08 -9.10
C PHE A 95 -13.05 15.81 -7.77
N MET A 96 -12.83 17.13 -7.73
CA MET A 96 -13.08 17.90 -6.51
C MET A 96 -14.57 17.99 -6.19
N ALA A 97 -15.44 18.13 -7.20
CA ALA A 97 -16.89 18.07 -6.98
C ALA A 97 -17.31 16.72 -6.36
N ALA A 98 -16.82 15.59 -6.89
CA ALA A 98 -17.08 14.27 -6.32
C ALA A 98 -16.56 14.12 -4.88
N LEU A 99 -15.38 14.67 -4.59
CA LEU A 99 -14.79 14.63 -3.26
C LEU A 99 -15.60 15.44 -2.24
N LEU A 100 -16.01 16.65 -2.61
CA LEU A 100 -16.86 17.52 -1.79
C LEU A 100 -18.23 16.88 -1.52
N SER A 101 -18.84 16.24 -2.52
CA SER A 101 -20.11 15.51 -2.37
C SER A 101 -19.99 14.34 -1.41
N GLY A 102 -18.90 13.57 -1.47
CA GLY A 102 -18.65 12.45 -0.56
C GLY A 102 -18.56 12.86 0.92
N ASP A 103 -18.08 14.07 1.18
CA ASP A 103 -17.87 14.60 2.53
C ASP A 103 -19.12 15.22 3.16
N ILE A 104 -20.19 15.47 2.39
CA ILE A 104 -21.45 16.07 2.89
C ILE A 104 -22.01 15.29 4.09
N GLN A 105 -21.93 13.95 4.06
CA GLN A 105 -22.47 13.06 5.10
C GLN A 105 -21.59 13.03 6.37
N GLY A 106 -20.31 13.42 6.28
CA GLY A 106 -19.33 13.36 7.37
C GLY A 106 -19.33 14.58 8.30
N ARG A 107 -20.11 15.62 7.96
CA ARG A 107 -20.11 16.90 8.68
C ARG A 107 -20.44 16.72 10.15
N ASN A 108 -19.49 17.09 11.00
CA ASN A 108 -19.73 17.25 12.43
C ASN A 108 -19.00 18.50 12.93
N PHE A 109 -19.71 19.34 13.68
CA PHE A 109 -19.17 20.58 14.27
C PHE A 109 -18.16 20.33 15.42
N LYS A 110 -17.59 19.12 15.51
CA LYS A 110 -16.71 18.67 16.60
C LYS A 110 -15.27 18.40 16.15
N ARG A 111 -15.03 18.23 14.85
CA ARG A 111 -13.70 18.00 14.27
C ARG A 111 -13.48 18.96 13.09
N LYS A 112 -12.22 19.07 12.69
CA LYS A 112 -11.83 19.78 11.48
C LYS A 112 -12.64 19.20 10.30
N ASP A 113 -13.35 20.06 9.61
CA ASP A 113 -14.29 19.69 8.57
C ASP A 113 -13.51 19.42 7.27
N THR A 114 -13.49 18.18 6.81
CA THR A 114 -12.78 17.77 5.59
C THR A 114 -13.32 18.50 4.37
N LEU A 115 -14.60 18.88 4.38
CA LEU A 115 -15.20 19.72 3.35
C LEU A 115 -14.49 21.07 3.26
N VAL A 116 -14.14 21.70 4.39
CA VAL A 116 -13.41 22.98 4.41
C VAL A 116 -12.00 22.80 3.86
N GLU A 117 -11.31 21.72 4.23
CA GLU A 117 -9.97 21.42 3.67
C GLU A 117 -10.01 21.25 2.15
N HIS A 118 -11.06 20.60 1.62
CA HIS A 118 -11.24 20.39 0.19
C HIS A 118 -11.67 21.67 -0.55
N ILE A 119 -12.45 22.56 0.07
CA ILE A 119 -12.73 23.90 -0.48
C ILE A 119 -11.44 24.73 -0.57
N GLU A 120 -10.58 24.66 0.45
CA GLU A 120 -9.26 25.32 0.39
C GLU A 120 -8.34 24.68 -0.68
N ASP A 121 -8.44 23.37 -0.92
CA ASP A 121 -7.76 22.73 -2.04
C ASP A 121 -8.27 23.23 -3.39
N CYS A 122 -9.59 23.41 -3.55
CA CYS A 122 -10.16 24.01 -4.76
C CYS A 122 -9.58 25.39 -5.02
N ASP A 123 -9.50 26.26 -4.01
CA ASP A 123 -8.90 27.60 -4.13
C ASP A 123 -7.43 27.52 -4.55
N ARG A 124 -6.62 26.65 -3.92
CA ARG A 124 -5.23 26.40 -4.32
C ARG A 124 -5.08 25.89 -5.75
N MET A 125 -6.08 25.15 -6.24
CA MET A 125 -6.14 24.60 -7.59
C MET A 125 -6.73 25.59 -8.61
N GLY A 126 -7.20 26.78 -8.18
CA GLY A 126 -7.85 27.76 -9.04
C GLY A 126 -9.27 27.38 -9.47
N ILE A 127 -9.93 26.48 -8.74
CA ILE A 127 -11.30 26.01 -8.96
C ILE A 127 -12.25 26.89 -8.14
N THR A 128 -13.24 27.48 -8.79
CA THR A 128 -14.19 28.39 -8.12
C THR A 128 -15.35 27.59 -7.55
N VAL A 129 -15.52 27.62 -6.22
CA VAL A 129 -16.68 27.02 -5.56
C VAL A 129 -17.71 28.11 -5.26
N VAL A 130 -18.89 28.01 -5.85
CA VAL A 130 -19.99 28.97 -5.65
C VAL A 130 -20.88 28.56 -4.47
N PRO A 131 -21.52 29.52 -3.77
CA PRO A 131 -22.50 29.20 -2.73
C PRO A 131 -23.73 28.50 -3.33
N PRO A 132 -24.47 27.72 -2.52
CA PRO A 132 -25.68 27.04 -2.98
C PRO A 132 -26.77 28.05 -3.42
N ASP A 133 -27.45 27.74 -4.53
CA ASP A 133 -28.54 28.51 -5.10
C ASP A 133 -29.71 27.61 -5.49
N VAL A 134 -30.93 28.01 -5.15
CA VAL A 134 -32.15 27.20 -5.33
C VAL A 134 -32.55 27.00 -6.80
N ASN A 135 -32.02 27.81 -7.72
CA ASN A 135 -32.38 27.76 -9.14
C ASN A 135 -31.35 27.02 -9.99
N SER A 136 -30.11 26.86 -9.50
CA SER A 136 -28.98 26.39 -10.29
C SER A 136 -28.18 25.24 -9.67
N CYS A 137 -28.30 24.98 -8.36
CA CYS A 137 -27.60 23.87 -7.71
C CYS A 137 -28.44 22.60 -7.63
N ASP A 138 -27.76 21.46 -7.60
CA ASP A 138 -28.34 20.15 -7.32
C ASP A 138 -28.14 19.77 -5.84
N VAL A 139 -28.57 18.57 -5.45
CA VAL A 139 -28.42 18.02 -4.09
C VAL A 139 -26.94 17.86 -3.70
N ASP A 140 -26.12 17.43 -4.66
CA ASP A 140 -24.67 17.22 -4.53
C ASP A 140 -23.89 18.31 -5.28
N PHE A 141 -22.59 18.44 -5.02
CA PHE A 141 -21.73 19.32 -5.81
C PHE A 141 -21.70 18.87 -7.27
N ALA A 142 -21.95 19.81 -8.17
CA ALA A 142 -21.97 19.60 -9.62
C ALA A 142 -21.05 20.61 -10.32
N VAL A 143 -20.57 20.24 -11.50
CA VAL A 143 -19.71 21.10 -12.34
C VAL A 143 -20.56 21.86 -13.34
N ILE A 144 -20.43 23.18 -13.37
CA ILE A 144 -21.12 24.07 -14.31
C ILE A 144 -20.05 24.74 -15.19
N ASP A 145 -20.25 24.75 -16.51
CA ASP A 145 -19.34 25.41 -17.48
C ASP A 145 -17.87 24.95 -17.45
N LYS A 146 -17.60 23.72 -16.98
CA LYS A 146 -16.25 23.15 -16.83
C LYS A 146 -15.32 23.99 -15.92
N LYS A 147 -15.91 24.70 -14.96
CA LYS A 147 -15.20 25.52 -13.97
C LYS A 147 -15.70 25.24 -12.56
#